data_AF-A0AAJ1Q7B7-F1
#
_entry.id   AF-A0AAJ1Q7B7-F1
#
_cell.length_a   1.000
_cell.length_b   1.000
_cell.length_c   1.000
_cell.angle_alpha   90.00
_cell.angle_beta   90.00
_cell.angle_gamma   90.00
#
_symmetry.space_group_name_H-M   'P 1'
#
loop_
_entity.id
_entity.type
_entity.pdbx_description
1 polymer ?
#
loop_
_entity_poly.entity_id
_entity_poly.type
_entity_poly.pdbx_seq_one_letter_code
_entity_poly.pdbx_strand_id
1 'polypeptide(L)'
;AYHRARANALFMIAMPVTMMLGSILSGYILALDGLWNLKGWQWLFLLEGLPSVVLGVVTWFFLNDTPDKANWLDNEEKQALKAMIDREREHAAIVP
;
A
#
# COMPACT_ATOMS: atom_id res chain seq x y z
N ALA A 1 -4.18 18.14 16.43
CA ALA A 1 -4.63 16.87 17.05
C ALA A 1 -5.80 16.22 16.30
N TYR A 2 -6.88 16.95 16.00
CA TYR A 2 -8.10 16.44 15.36
C TYR A 2 -7.89 15.74 13.99
N HIS A 3 -7.04 16.28 13.11
CA HIS A 3 -6.79 15.69 11.78
C HIS A 3 -6.01 14.37 11.83
N ARG A 4 -5.03 14.25 12.75
CA ARG A 4 -4.28 13.01 12.98
C ARG A 4 -5.18 11.90 13.54
N ALA A 5 -6.09 12.25 14.45
CA ALA A 5 -7.05 11.30 15.02
C ALA A 5 -8.02 10.73 13.97
N ARG A 6 -8.52 11.57 13.04
CA ARG A 6 -9.35 11.12 11.91
C ARG A 6 -8.60 10.20 10.95
N ALA A 7 -7.38 10.56 10.58
CA ALA A 7 -6.55 9.71 9.71
C ALA A 7 -6.28 8.35 10.38
N ASN A 8 -5.92 8.34 11.66
CA ASN A 8 -5.65 7.11 12.39
C ASN A 8 -6.91 6.23 12.53
N ALA A 9 -8.07 6.83 12.77
CA ALA A 9 -9.34 6.12 12.80
C ALA A 9 -9.67 5.49 11.43
N LEU A 10 -9.41 6.20 10.32
CA LEU A 10 -9.59 5.67 8.97
C LEU A 10 -8.68 4.45 8.71
N PHE A 11 -7.42 4.51 9.14
CA PHE A 11 -6.50 3.36 9.06
C PHE A 11 -6.97 2.17 9.91
N MET A 12 -7.48 2.41 11.12
CA MET A 12 -7.97 1.34 11.98
C MET A 12 -9.21 0.64 11.40
N ILE A 13 -10.12 1.35 10.74
CA ILE A 13 -11.28 0.73 10.09
C ILE A 13 -10.93 0.06 8.76
N ALA A 14 -9.80 0.41 8.14
CA ALA A 14 -9.37 -0.21 6.89
C ALA A 14 -9.14 -1.73 7.02
N MET A 15 -8.60 -2.19 8.16
CA MET A 15 -8.39 -3.62 8.42
C MET A 15 -9.69 -4.44 8.39
N PRO A 16 -10.70 -4.16 9.25
CA PRO A 16 -11.93 -4.95 9.26
C PRO A 16 -12.71 -4.83 7.95
N VAL A 17 -12.71 -3.65 7.30
CA VAL A 17 -13.35 -3.48 5.99
C VAL A 17 -12.67 -4.35 4.93
N THR A 18 -11.34 -4.37 4.89
CA THR A 18 -10.59 -5.23 3.98
C THR A 18 -10.88 -6.70 4.21
N MET A 19 -10.94 -7.16 5.47
CA MET A 19 -11.27 -8.56 5.76
C MET A 19 -12.69 -8.93 5.32
N MET A 20 -13.66 -8.05 5.55
CA MET A 20 -15.04 -8.25 5.09
C MET A 20 -15.10 -8.38 3.57
N LEU A 21 -14.50 -7.45 2.84
CA LEU A 21 -14.47 -7.47 1.38
C LEU A 21 -13.69 -8.68 0.84
N GLY A 22 -12.55 -9.00 1.45
CA GLY A 22 -11.74 -10.16 1.14
C GLY A 22 -12.54 -11.45 1.27
N SER A 23 -13.24 -11.66 2.38
CA SER A 23 -14.06 -12.87 2.57
C SER A 23 -15.18 -13.02 1.53
N ILE A 24 -15.83 -11.93 1.13
CA ILE A 24 -16.88 -11.94 0.11
C ILE A 24 -16.27 -12.30 -1.25
N LEU A 25 -15.18 -11.61 -1.62
CA LEU A 25 -14.48 -11.84 -2.87
C LEU A 25 -13.93 -13.27 -2.97
N SER A 26 -13.28 -13.77 -1.92
CA SER A 26 -12.77 -15.13 -1.85
C SER A 26 -13.89 -16.17 -1.98
N GLY A 27 -15.08 -15.90 -1.40
CA GLY A 27 -16.26 -16.75 -1.57
C GLY A 27 -16.68 -16.88 -3.04
N TYR A 28 -16.71 -15.76 -3.79
CA TYR A 28 -17.00 -15.77 -5.22
C TYR A 28 -15.92 -16.49 -6.04
N ILE A 29 -14.65 -16.33 -5.68
CA ILE A 29 -13.53 -16.97 -6.38
C ILE A 29 -13.53 -18.49 -6.17
N LEU A 30 -13.81 -18.94 -4.94
CA LEU A 30 -13.95 -20.37 -4.64
C LEU A 30 -15.10 -21.02 -5.41
N ALA A 31 -16.13 -20.25 -5.78
CA ALA A 31 -17.23 -20.74 -6.61
C ALA A 31 -16.83 -21.01 -8.08
N LEU A 32 -15.62 -20.59 -8.51
CA LEU A 32 -15.04 -20.92 -9.82
C LEU A 32 -14.42 -22.33 -9.86
N ASP A 33 -14.69 -23.18 -8.85
CA ASP A 33 -14.19 -24.55 -8.79
C ASP A 33 -14.60 -25.37 -10.03
N GLY A 34 -13.62 -26.03 -10.65
CA GLY A 34 -13.84 -26.83 -11.87
C GLY A 34 -13.70 -26.04 -13.19
N LEU A 35 -13.61 -24.71 -13.14
CA LEU A 35 -13.28 -23.92 -14.33
C LEU A 35 -11.83 -24.23 -14.76
N TRP A 36 -11.64 -24.62 -16.02
CA TRP A 36 -10.35 -25.03 -16.58
C TRP A 36 -9.67 -26.21 -15.85
N ASN A 37 -10.45 -27.07 -15.18
CA ASN A 37 -9.94 -28.20 -14.37
C ASN A 37 -9.07 -27.74 -13.18
N LEU A 38 -9.17 -26.46 -12.80
CA LEU A 38 -8.49 -25.88 -11.66
C LEU A 38 -9.40 -25.90 -10.43
N LYS A 39 -8.80 -26.06 -9.27
CA LYS A 39 -9.50 -25.99 -7.99
C LYS A 39 -9.77 -24.53 -7.62
N GLY A 40 -10.89 -24.25 -6.95
CA GLY A 40 -11.22 -22.88 -6.50
C GLY A 40 -10.10 -22.21 -5.69
N TRP A 41 -9.34 -22.98 -4.91
CA TRP A 41 -8.19 -22.44 -4.16
C TRP A 41 -7.01 -22.01 -5.06
N GLN A 42 -6.84 -22.63 -6.23
CA GLN A 42 -5.82 -22.20 -7.20
C GLN A 42 -6.20 -20.86 -7.81
N TRP A 43 -7.50 -20.64 -8.06
CA TRP A 43 -8.01 -19.34 -8.49
C TRP A 43 -7.79 -18.25 -7.44
N LEU A 44 -7.86 -18.57 -6.13
CA LEU A 44 -7.47 -17.60 -5.09
C LEU A 44 -6.01 -17.16 -5.26
N PHE A 45 -5.07 -18.09 -5.40
CA PHE A 45 -3.67 -17.71 -5.61
C PHE A 45 -3.44 -16.95 -6.92
N LEU A 46 -4.15 -17.31 -7.99
CA LEU A 46 -4.01 -16.63 -9.27
C LEU A 46 -4.63 -15.23 -9.26
N LEU A 47 -5.79 -15.02 -8.64
CA LEU A 47 -6.49 -13.74 -8.68
C LEU A 47 -6.11 -12.80 -7.52
N GLU A 48 -5.70 -13.34 -6.37
CA GLU A 48 -5.32 -12.54 -5.21
C GLU A 48 -3.79 -12.46 -5.07
N GLY A 49 -3.10 -13.58 -5.29
CA GLY A 49 -1.65 -13.67 -5.20
C GLY A 49 -0.93 -13.00 -6.38
N LEU A 50 -1.37 -13.23 -7.62
CA LEU A 50 -0.68 -12.69 -8.80
C LEU A 50 -0.68 -11.16 -8.83
N PRO A 51 -1.79 -10.44 -8.58
CA PRO A 51 -1.75 -8.98 -8.50
C PRO A 51 -0.86 -8.48 -7.36
N SER A 52 -0.82 -9.19 -6.22
CA SER A 52 0.06 -8.84 -5.09
C SER A 52 1.54 -8.94 -5.47
N VAL A 53 1.92 -10.00 -6.21
CA VAL A 53 3.29 -10.16 -6.73
C VAL A 53 3.61 -9.08 -7.74
N VAL A 54 2.70 -8.79 -8.68
CA VAL A 54 2.86 -7.71 -9.66
C VAL A 54 3.06 -6.37 -8.96
N LEU A 55 2.25 -6.06 -7.94
CA LEU A 55 2.40 -4.84 -7.14
C LEU A 55 3.74 -4.80 -6.41
N GLY A 56 4.22 -5.93 -5.90
CA GLY A 56 5.56 -6.02 -5.31
C GLY A 56 6.67 -5.68 -6.30
N VAL A 57 6.59 -6.22 -7.52
CA VAL A 57 7.54 -5.91 -8.61
C VAL A 57 7.42 -4.44 -9.03
N VAL A 58 6.20 -3.91 -9.19
CA VAL A 58 5.99 -2.50 -9.52
C VAL A 58 6.57 -1.61 -8.43
N THR A 59 6.34 -1.94 -7.16
CA THR A 59 6.89 -1.21 -6.01
C THR A 59 8.41 -1.23 -6.04
N TRP A 60 9.04 -2.36 -6.37
CA TRP A 60 10.50 -2.44 -6.52
C TRP A 60 11.04 -1.46 -7.58
N PHE A 61 10.29 -1.20 -8.65
CA PHE A 61 10.72 -0.26 -9.70
C PHE A 61 10.29 1.19 -9.46
N PHE A 62 9.16 1.44 -8.78
CA PHE A 62 8.58 2.78 -8.60
C PHE A 62 8.87 3.41 -7.24
N LEU A 63 9.16 2.61 -6.20
CA LEU A 63 9.47 3.11 -4.87
C LEU A 63 10.88 3.67 -4.87
N ASN A 64 10.97 4.99 -5.03
CA ASN A 64 12.23 5.71 -5.04
C ASN A 64 12.67 6.03 -3.61
N ASP A 65 13.86 5.57 -3.22
CA ASP A 65 14.43 5.75 -1.87
C ASP A 65 14.74 7.21 -1.50
N THR A 66 14.65 8.15 -2.44
CA THR A 66 15.01 9.55 -2.20
C THR A 66 14.07 10.46 -2.98
N PRO A 67 13.64 11.60 -2.41
CA PRO A 67 12.81 12.59 -3.13
C PRO A 67 13.41 13.02 -4.47
N ASP A 68 14.73 13.04 -4.60
CA ASP A 68 15.43 13.35 -5.85
C ASP A 68 15.17 12.33 -6.98
N LYS A 69 14.93 11.07 -6.63
CA LYS A 69 14.66 9.99 -7.58
C LYS A 69 13.17 9.79 -7.84
N ALA A 70 12.29 10.40 -7.03
CA ALA A 70 10.84 10.25 -7.13
C ALA A 70 10.30 10.92 -8.40
N ASN A 71 10.16 10.17 -9.48
CA ASN A 71 9.62 10.70 -10.75
C ASN A 71 8.10 10.97 -10.73
N TRP A 72 7.41 10.56 -9.66
CA TRP A 72 5.98 10.75 -9.47
C TRP A 72 5.64 12.04 -8.71
N LEU A 73 6.64 12.76 -8.21
CA LEU A 73 6.51 13.95 -7.37
C LEU A 73 6.85 15.20 -8.19
N ASP A 74 6.04 16.26 -8.11
CA ASP A 74 6.33 17.53 -8.78
C ASP A 74 7.56 18.24 -8.16
N ASN A 75 8.18 19.15 -8.90
CA ASN A 75 9.35 19.89 -8.41
C ASN A 75 9.07 20.70 -7.13
N GLU A 76 7.87 21.27 -7.00
CA GLU A 76 7.48 21.98 -5.77
C GLU A 76 7.34 21.02 -4.58
N GLU A 77 6.72 19.86 -4.79
CA GLU A 77 6.55 18.83 -3.76
C GLU A 77 7.89 18.23 -3.32
N LYS A 78 8.84 18.05 -4.25
CA LYS A 78 10.21 17.61 -3.93
C LYS A 78 10.94 18.60 -3.04
N GLN A 79 10.84 19.90 -3.35
CA GLN A 79 11.46 20.94 -2.55
C GLN A 79 10.83 21.04 -1.16
N ALA A 80 9.50 20.97 -1.08
CA ALA A 80 8.78 20.95 0.18
C ALA A 80 9.18 19.73 1.04
N LEU A 81 9.29 18.54 0.43
CA LEU A 81 9.66 17.32 1.14
C LEU A 81 11.12 17.36 1.63
N LYS A 82 12.05 17.89 0.83
CA LYS A 82 13.43 18.13 1.26
C LYS A 82 13.51 19.06 2.46
N ALA A 83 12.82 20.21 2.40
CA ALA A 83 12.80 21.18 3.49
C ALA A 83 12.20 20.57 4.79
N MET A 84 11.23 19.66 4.68
CA MET A 84 10.69 18.92 5.82
C MET A 84 11.71 17.93 6.40
N ILE A 85 12.36 17.13 5.55
CA ILE A 85 13.38 16.15 5.97
C ILE A 85 14.57 16.84 6.65
N ASP A 86 15.03 17.98 6.12
CA ASP A 86 16.13 18.74 6.71
C ASP A 86 15.76 19.29 8.09
N ARG A 87 14.54 19.83 8.25
CA ARG A 87 14.02 20.25 9.56
C ARG A 87 13.91 19.11 10.56
N GLU A 88 13.48 17.93 10.14
CA GLU A 88 13.43 16.74 11.03
C GLU A 88 14.83 16.30 11.46
N ARG A 89 15.81 16.34 10.55
CA ARG A 89 17.22 16.06 10.86
C ARG A 89 17.79 17.05 11.88
N GLU A 90 17.53 18.33 11.72
CA GLU A 90 17.94 19.36 12.66
C GLU A 90 17.29 19.14 14.02
N HIS A 91 15.99 18.86 14.09
CA HIS A 91 15.32 18.56 15.36
C HIS A 91 15.83 17.29 16.04
N ALA A 92 16.09 16.23 15.29
CA ALA A 92 16.67 14.99 15.83
C ALA A 92 18.10 15.19 16.34
N ALA A 93 18.86 16.13 15.78
CA ALA A 93 20.20 16.47 16.25
C ALA A 93 20.20 17.32 17.54
N ILE A 94 19.07 17.96 17.88
CA ILE A 94 18.93 18.85 19.04
C ILE A 94 18.37 18.10 20.27
N VAL A 95 17.77 16.92 20.10
CA VAL A 95 17.22 16.10 21.19
C VAL A 95 18.06 14.81 21.32
N PRO A 96 18.84 14.62 22.41
CA PRO A 96 19.71 13.45 22.60
C PRO A 96 18.96 12.13 22.83
#